data_AF-A0A9D6CQ62-F1
#
_entry.id   AF-A0A9D6CQ62-F1
#
_cell.length_a   1.000
_cell.length_b   1.000
_cell.length_c   1.000
_cell.angle_alpha   90.00
_cell.angle_beta   90.00
_cell.angle_gamma   90.00
#
_symmetry.space_group_name_H-M   'P 1'
#
loop_
_entity.id
_entity.type
_entity.pdbx_description
1 polymer ?
#
loop_
_entity_poly.entity_id
_entity_poly.type
_entity_poly.pdbx_seq_one_letter_code
_entity_poly.pdbx_strand_id
1 'polypeptide(L)'
;MLCEVSVTIAGARLAKSYDPVVTMGLLKTAGFIAGCAVYFGVWDEVAWAQVSPRAWISIVYLGAGASVFGYSVWYWLLRTAPVQKLALSLFLQPIAGTAAGVFIAGETIGPNTLLGAALIFAGLAWQEVRRPPRQPIGGGPV
;
A
#
# COMPACT_ATOMS: atom_id res chain seq x y z
N MET A 1 -3.82 -6.15 12.05
CA MET A 1 -4.29 -6.85 10.82
C MET A 1 -5.81 -6.82 10.64
N LEU A 2 -6.66 -7.08 11.66
CA LEU A 2 -8.13 -7.02 11.49
C LEU A 2 -8.69 -5.67 11.00
N CYS A 3 -8.11 -4.55 11.46
CA CYS A 3 -8.53 -3.21 11.03
C CYS A 3 -8.21 -2.96 9.53
N GLU A 4 -7.06 -3.43 9.07
CA GLU A 4 -6.57 -3.24 7.70
C GLU A 4 -7.40 -4.05 6.68
N VAL A 5 -7.82 -5.26 7.05
CA VAL A 5 -8.71 -6.10 6.24
C VAL A 5 -10.10 -5.47 6.13
N SER A 6 -10.66 -4.96 7.22
CA SER A 6 -11.96 -4.27 7.22
C SER A 6 -11.95 -3.01 6.33
N VAL A 7 -10.88 -2.24 6.39
CA VAL A 7 -10.65 -1.04 5.59
C VAL A 7 -10.52 -1.37 4.10
N THR A 8 -9.84 -2.47 3.77
CA THR A 8 -9.68 -2.93 2.38
C THR A 8 -10.99 -3.47 1.80
N ILE A 9 -11.76 -4.23 2.60
CA ILE A 9 -13.08 -4.74 2.20
C ILE A 9 -14.08 -3.60 2.02
N ALA A 10 -14.10 -2.62 2.94
CA ALA A 10 -14.95 -1.44 2.83
C ALA A 10 -14.54 -0.57 1.64
N GLY A 11 -13.23 -0.36 1.43
CA GLY A 11 -12.70 0.38 0.29
C GLY A 11 -13.03 -0.29 -1.05
N ALA A 12 -12.95 -1.61 -1.15
CA ALA A 12 -13.34 -2.36 -2.35
C ALA A 12 -14.84 -2.26 -2.64
N ARG A 13 -15.69 -2.13 -1.61
CA ARG A 13 -17.13 -1.89 -1.75
C ARG A 13 -17.44 -0.44 -2.16
N LEU A 14 -16.75 0.54 -1.57
CA LEU A 14 -16.92 1.97 -1.92
C LEU A 14 -16.38 2.31 -3.31
N ALA A 15 -15.29 1.67 -3.75
CA ALA A 15 -14.69 1.90 -5.07
C ALA A 15 -15.61 1.49 -6.24
N LYS A 16 -16.67 0.70 -5.99
CA LYS A 16 -17.73 0.42 -6.98
C LYS A 16 -18.73 1.58 -7.13
N SER A 17 -18.77 2.51 -6.18
CA SER A 17 -19.80 3.55 -6.08
C SER A 17 -19.24 4.97 -6.14
N TYR A 18 -17.93 5.16 -5.93
CA TYR A 18 -17.26 6.47 -5.91
C TYR A 18 -15.94 6.46 -6.68
N ASP A 19 -15.53 7.64 -7.15
CA ASP A 19 -14.23 7.84 -7.80
C ASP A 19 -13.08 7.34 -6.90
N PRO A 20 -12.12 6.55 -7.42
CA PRO A 20 -11.01 6.01 -6.64
C PRO A 20 -10.22 7.05 -5.84
N VAL A 21 -10.18 8.30 -6.29
CA VAL A 21 -9.52 9.41 -5.58
C VAL A 21 -10.24 9.76 -4.29
N VAL A 22 -11.57 9.88 -4.35
CA VAL A 22 -12.41 10.23 -3.20
C VAL A 22 -12.41 9.09 -2.18
N THR A 23 -12.45 7.84 -2.65
CA THR A 23 -12.41 6.67 -1.75
C THR A 23 -11.10 6.61 -0.97
N MET A 24 -9.95 6.82 -1.60
CA MET A 24 -8.65 6.82 -0.89
C MET A 24 -8.51 8.00 0.06
N GLY A 25 -8.97 9.19 -0.34
CA GLY A 25 -8.98 10.38 0.53
C GLY A 25 -9.84 10.17 1.78
N LEU A 26 -11.03 9.61 1.63
CA LEU A 26 -11.92 9.27 2.74
C LEU A 26 -11.28 8.26 3.69
N LEU A 27 -10.68 7.20 3.14
CA LEU A 27 -10.05 6.12 3.91
C LEU A 27 -8.86 6.62 4.74
N LYS A 28 -8.00 7.44 4.13
CA LYS A 28 -6.84 8.07 4.80
C LYS A 28 -7.28 9.02 5.91
N THR A 29 -8.31 9.82 5.64
CA THR A 29 -8.86 10.78 6.63
C THR A 29 -9.52 10.06 7.80
N ALA A 30 -10.32 9.03 7.53
CA ALA A 30 -10.94 8.20 8.56
C ALA A 30 -9.89 7.48 9.42
N GLY A 31 -8.83 6.94 8.79
CA GLY A 31 -7.70 6.34 9.49
C GLY A 31 -6.95 7.32 10.38
N PHE A 32 -6.76 8.56 9.92
CA PHE A 32 -6.14 9.63 10.72
C PHE A 32 -6.99 9.97 11.96
N ILE A 33 -8.30 10.15 11.79
CA ILE A 33 -9.22 10.45 12.90
C ILE A 33 -9.24 9.30 13.92
N ALA A 34 -9.35 8.06 13.45
CA ALA A 34 -9.30 6.89 14.32
C ALA A 34 -7.96 6.78 15.06
N GLY A 35 -6.85 7.05 14.38
CA GLY A 35 -5.52 7.12 15.01
C GLY A 35 -5.47 8.18 16.12
N CYS A 36 -5.91 9.41 15.83
CA CYS A 36 -5.98 10.48 16.82
C CYS A 36 -6.86 10.12 18.02
N ALA A 37 -7.98 9.41 17.80
CA ALA A 37 -8.87 8.95 18.88
C ALA A 37 -8.23 7.84 19.73
N VAL A 38 -7.50 6.89 19.13
CA VAL A 38 -6.82 5.80 19.84
C VAL A 38 -5.66 6.32 20.67
N TYR A 39 -4.89 7.27 20.15
CA TYR A 39 -3.75 7.88 20.85
C TYR A 39 -4.15 9.10 21.69
N PHE A 40 -5.45 9.38 21.84
CA PHE A 40 -5.93 10.47 22.65
C PHE A 40 -5.51 10.26 24.11
N GLY A 41 -4.77 11.22 24.68
CA GLY A 41 -4.21 11.15 26.05
C GLY A 41 -2.77 10.59 26.15
N VAL A 42 -2.25 9.91 25.12
CA VAL A 42 -0.84 9.46 25.10
C VAL A 42 0.12 10.61 24.81
N TRP A 43 -0.38 11.68 24.19
CA TRP A 43 0.39 12.87 23.80
C TRP A 43 1.04 13.61 24.98
N ASP A 44 0.49 13.48 26.19
CA ASP A 44 1.02 14.10 27.40
C ASP A 44 2.24 13.35 27.96
N GLU A 45 2.35 12.05 27.65
CA GLU A 45 3.52 11.22 28.03
C GLU A 45 4.69 11.38 27.05
N VAL A 46 4.46 12.05 25.91
CA VAL A 46 5.50 12.26 24.90
C VAL A 46 6.43 13.39 25.35
N ALA A 47 7.68 13.05 25.63
CA ALA A 47 8.74 14.04 25.86
C ALA A 47 9.13 14.71 24.53
N TRP A 48 8.34 15.68 24.08
CA TRP A 48 8.51 16.40 22.81
C TRP A 48 9.92 16.97 22.60
N ALA A 49 10.56 17.42 23.68
CA ALA A 49 11.92 17.94 23.67
C ALA A 49 13.00 16.87 23.38
N GLN A 50 12.69 15.59 23.55
CA GLN A 50 13.60 14.47 23.27
C GLN A 50 13.38 13.86 21.87
N VAL A 51 12.40 14.36 21.12
CA VAL A 51 12.15 13.87 19.76
C VAL A 51 13.30 14.30 18.85
N SER A 52 14.05 13.32 18.35
CA SER A 52 15.19 13.58 17.48
C SER A 52 14.79 14.29 16.17
N PRO A 53 15.66 15.13 15.58
CA PRO A 53 15.42 15.73 14.27
C PRO A 53 15.14 14.69 13.17
N ARG A 54 15.74 13.51 13.28
CA ARG A 54 15.51 12.39 12.36
C ARG A 54 14.06 11.89 12.40
N ALA A 55 13.43 11.87 13.58
CA ALA A 55 12.03 11.47 13.71
C ALA A 55 11.10 12.46 12.99
N TRP A 56 11.36 13.77 13.11
CA TRP A 56 10.63 14.80 12.36
C TRP A 56 10.76 14.65 10.85
N ILE A 57 11.99 14.41 10.37
CA ILE A 57 12.25 14.16 8.94
C ILE A 57 11.49 12.91 8.48
N SER A 58 11.49 11.84 9.27
CA SER A 58 10.72 10.62 8.96
C SER A 58 9.22 10.89 8.86
N ILE A 59 8.64 11.69 9.78
CA ILE A 59 7.22 12.07 9.74
C ILE A 59 6.90 12.83 8.45
N VAL A 60 7.71 13.84 8.11
CA VAL A 60 7.53 14.63 6.88
C VAL A 60 7.70 13.76 5.64
N TYR A 61 8.70 12.88 5.63
CA TYR A 61 8.93 11.94 4.53
C TYR A 61 7.74 10.99 4.33
N LEU A 62 7.20 10.41 5.39
CA LEU A 62 6.05 9.50 5.32
C LEU A 62 4.76 10.23 4.92
N GLY A 63 4.54 11.44 5.44
CA GLY A 63 3.37 12.26 5.15
C GLY A 63 3.39 12.84 3.73
N ALA A 64 4.43 13.59 3.38
CA ALA A 64 4.50 14.28 2.10
C ALA A 64 5.11 13.41 0.98
N GLY A 65 6.26 12.79 1.25
CA GLY A 65 6.98 11.99 0.24
C GLY A 65 6.25 10.69 -0.10
N ALA A 66 6.02 9.83 0.90
CA ALA A 66 5.42 8.53 0.66
C ALA A 66 3.93 8.63 0.32
N SER A 67 3.18 9.55 0.95
CA SER A 67 1.75 9.70 0.65
C SER A 67 1.50 10.64 -0.52
N VAL A 68 1.73 11.95 -0.39
CA VAL A 68 1.32 12.91 -1.44
C VAL A 68 2.01 12.60 -2.77
N PHE A 69 3.34 12.57 -2.79
CA PHE A 69 4.09 12.31 -4.02
C PHE A 69 3.86 10.87 -4.53
N GLY A 70 3.90 9.87 -3.65
CA GLY A 70 3.65 8.47 -4.01
C GLY A 70 2.28 8.26 -4.66
N TYR A 71 1.21 8.82 -4.10
CA TYR A 71 -0.12 8.72 -4.70
C TYR A 71 -0.26 9.57 -5.96
N SER A 72 0.34 10.76 -6.03
CA SER A 72 0.33 11.55 -7.27
C SER A 72 0.92 10.78 -8.45
N VAL A 73 2.08 10.14 -8.25
CA VAL A 73 2.71 9.29 -9.27
C VAL A 73 1.84 8.08 -9.60
N TRP A 74 1.25 7.44 -8.58
CA TRP A 74 0.33 6.31 -8.77
C TRP A 74 -0.90 6.69 -9.62
N TYR A 75 -1.55 7.81 -9.31
CA TYR A 75 -2.69 8.29 -10.07
C TYR A 75 -2.32 8.71 -11.49
N TRP A 76 -1.14 9.31 -11.67
CA TRP A 76 -0.64 9.62 -13.00
C TRP A 76 -0.39 8.34 -13.83
N LEU A 77 0.19 7.30 -13.23
CA LEU A 77 0.35 5.99 -13.84
C LEU A 77 -0.98 5.31 -14.14
N LEU A 78 -1.96 5.41 -13.25
CA LEU A 78 -3.31 4.88 -13.47
C LEU A 78 -3.98 5.46 -14.72
N ARG A 79 -3.67 6.72 -15.06
CA ARG A 79 -4.22 7.41 -16.23
C ARG A 79 -3.44 7.15 -17.52
N THR A 80 -2.19 6.71 -17.43
CA THR A 80 -1.26 6.63 -18.59
C THR A 80 -0.83 5.21 -18.93
N ALA A 81 -0.88 4.26 -17.99
CA ALA A 81 -0.39 2.90 -18.16
C ALA A 81 -1.55 1.87 -18.25
N PRO A 82 -1.38 0.79 -19.03
CA PRO A 82 -2.35 -0.30 -19.05
C PRO A 82 -2.45 -0.99 -17.69
N VAL A 83 -3.68 -1.38 -17.32
CA VAL A 83 -4.04 -1.98 -16.02
C VAL A 83 -3.14 -3.15 -15.63
N GLN A 84 -2.67 -3.94 -16.60
CA GLN A 84 -1.75 -5.05 -16.38
C GLN A 84 -0.41 -4.59 -15.78
N LYS A 85 0.15 -3.46 -16.23
CA LYS A 85 1.41 -2.92 -15.67
C LYS A 85 1.21 -2.41 -14.24
N LEU A 86 0.03 -1.85 -13.95
CA LEU A 86 -0.34 -1.40 -12.61
C LEU A 86 -0.52 -2.58 -11.62
N ALA A 87 -1.04 -3.71 -12.11
CA ALA A 87 -1.08 -4.93 -11.31
C ALA A 87 0.33 -5.46 -10.98
N LEU A 88 1.29 -5.34 -11.91
CA LEU A 88 2.68 -5.74 -11.68
C LEU A 88 3.38 -4.88 -10.62
N SER A 89 3.06 -3.58 -10.52
CA SER A 89 3.63 -2.73 -9.46
C SER A 89 3.27 -3.18 -8.04
N LEU A 90 2.12 -3.83 -7.85
CA LEU A 90 1.77 -4.41 -6.54
C LEU A 90 2.71 -5.57 -6.16
N PHE A 91 3.14 -6.36 -7.15
CA PHE A 91 4.12 -7.42 -6.94
C PHE A 91 5.55 -6.88 -6.82
N LEU A 92 5.82 -5.69 -7.37
CA LEU A 92 7.11 -5.04 -7.27
C LEU A 92 7.34 -4.40 -5.89
N GLN A 93 6.28 -3.95 -5.20
CA GLN A 93 6.38 -3.36 -3.85
C GLN A 93 7.17 -4.20 -2.84
N PRO A 94 6.88 -5.50 -2.62
CA PRO A 94 7.64 -6.30 -1.66
C PRO A 94 9.12 -6.44 -2.06
N ILE A 95 9.41 -6.61 -3.35
CA ILE A 95 10.79 -6.70 -3.86
C ILE A 95 11.54 -5.39 -3.62
N ALA A 96 10.92 -4.25 -3.97
CA ALA A 96 11.48 -2.93 -3.75
C ALA A 96 11.67 -2.63 -2.25
N GLY A 97 10.72 -3.06 -1.41
CA GLY A 97 10.81 -2.95 0.05
C GLY A 97 11.97 -3.74 0.62
N THR A 98 12.16 -5.01 0.21
CA THR A 98 13.30 -5.82 0.63
C THR A 98 14.62 -5.22 0.12
N ALA A 99 14.68 -4.79 -1.13
CA ALA A 99 15.87 -4.13 -1.68
C ALA A 99 16.22 -2.85 -0.89
N ALA A 100 15.22 -2.03 -0.58
CA ALA A 100 15.40 -0.86 0.27
C ALA A 100 15.88 -1.22 1.68
N GLY A 101 15.35 -2.28 2.31
CA GLY A 101 15.84 -2.76 3.61
C GLY A 101 17.32 -3.16 3.57
N VAL A 102 17.72 -3.88 2.52
CA VAL A 102 19.12 -4.31 2.36
C VAL A 102 20.05 -3.13 2.05
N PHE A 103 19.70 -2.28 1.08
CA PHE A 103 20.58 -1.21 0.60
C PHE A 103 20.55 0.07 1.46
N ILE A 104 19.40 0.42 2.03
CA ILE A 104 19.21 1.66 2.80
C ILE A 104 19.36 1.38 4.30
N ALA A 105 18.75 0.31 4.81
CA ALA A 105 18.82 -0.03 6.23
C ALA A 105 19.99 -0.96 6.59
N GLY A 106 20.67 -1.54 5.59
CA GLY A 106 21.81 -2.43 5.81
C GLY A 106 21.41 -3.81 6.34
N GLU A 107 20.15 -4.21 6.15
CA GLU A 107 19.65 -5.49 6.66
C GLU A 107 20.31 -6.66 5.92
N THR A 108 20.87 -7.61 6.67
CA THR A 108 21.37 -8.86 6.10
C THR A 108 20.21 -9.80 5.76
N ILE A 109 20.19 -10.30 4.52
CA ILE A 109 19.19 -11.27 4.07
C ILE A 109 19.42 -12.60 4.80
N GLY A 110 18.62 -12.83 5.83
CA GLY A 110 18.63 -14.09 6.57
C GLY A 110 17.77 -15.18 5.90
N PRO A 111 17.88 -16.43 6.38
CA PRO A 111 17.07 -17.55 5.89
C PRO A 111 15.56 -17.29 5.99
N ASN A 112 15.14 -16.58 7.04
CA ASN A 112 13.74 -16.21 7.25
C ASN A 112 13.22 -15.24 6.18
N THR A 113 14.04 -14.27 5.74
CA THR A 113 13.69 -13.33 4.67
C THR A 113 13.53 -14.05 3.34
N LEU A 114 14.44 -15.00 3.05
CA LEU A 114 14.36 -15.88 1.88
C LEU A 114 13.11 -16.75 1.89
N LEU A 115 12.78 -17.35 3.05
CA LEU A 115 11.57 -18.16 3.20
C LEU A 115 10.30 -17.32 2.99
N GLY A 116 10.26 -16.11 3.57
CA GLY A 116 9.16 -15.16 3.36
C GLY A 116 9.01 -14.77 1.90
N ALA A 117 10.11 -14.43 1.22
CA ALA A 117 10.09 -14.13 -0.21
C ALA A 117 9.59 -15.31 -1.04
N ALA A 118 10.07 -16.53 -0.76
CA ALA A 118 9.63 -17.75 -1.44
C ALA A 118 8.11 -18.00 -1.27
N LEU A 119 7.57 -17.77 -0.07
CA LEU A 119 6.14 -17.90 0.19
C LEU A 119 5.30 -16.89 -0.62
N ILE A 120 5.77 -15.63 -0.74
CA ILE A 120 5.09 -14.61 -1.55
C ILE A 120 5.06 -15.05 -3.02
N PHE A 121 6.20 -15.47 -3.58
CA PHE A 121 6.28 -15.92 -4.97
C PHE A 121 5.45 -17.19 -5.22
N ALA A 122 5.42 -18.13 -4.27
CA ALA A 122 4.59 -19.33 -4.36
C ALA A 122 3.09 -19.00 -4.38
N GLY A 123 2.64 -18.08 -3.50
CA GLY A 123 1.26 -17.59 -3.50
C GLY A 123 0.88 -16.88 -4.81
N LEU A 124 1.80 -16.10 -5.38
CA LEU A 124 1.60 -15.44 -6.68
C LEU A 124 1.49 -16.45 -7.82
N ALA A 125 2.42 -17.41 -7.91
CA ALA A 125 2.40 -18.45 -8.92
C ALA A 125 1.10 -19.25 -8.85
N TRP A 126 0.65 -19.58 -7.64
CA TRP A 126 -0.62 -20.26 -7.40
C TRP A 126 -1.84 -19.46 -7.89
N GLN A 127 -1.84 -18.15 -7.68
CA GLN A 127 -2.92 -17.29 -8.14
C GLN A 127 -2.96 -17.19 -9.67
N GLU A 128 -1.81 -17.07 -10.33
CA GLU A 128 -1.76 -16.97 -11.79
C GLU A 128 -2.24 -18.25 -12.47
N VAL A 129 -1.86 -19.42 -11.93
CA VAL A 129 -2.32 -20.73 -12.42
C VAL A 129 -3.84 -20.89 -12.29
N ARG A 130 -4.47 -20.24 -11.30
CA ARG A 130 -5.91 -20.31 -11.06
C ARG A 130 -6.74 -19.26 -11.79
N ARG A 131 -6.12 -18.37 -12.58
CA ARG A 131 -6.90 -17.37 -13.34
C ARG A 131 -7.79 -18.09 -14.37
N PRO A 132 -9.12 -17.98 -14.28
CA PRO A 132 -10.00 -18.57 -15.28
C PRO A 132 -9.74 -17.93 -16.65
N PRO A 133 -9.92 -18.66 -17.77
CA PRO A 133 -9.75 -18.13 -19.11
C PRO A 133 -10.57 -16.85 -19.27
N ARG A 134 -9.93 -15.77 -19.73
CA ARG A 134 -10.60 -14.51 -20.09
C ARG A 134 -11.76 -14.85 -21.01
N GLN A 135 -13.01 -14.63 -20.57
CA GLN A 135 -14.15 -14.69 -21.47
C GLN A 135 -13.91 -13.65 -22.59
N PRO A 136 -13.92 -14.07 -23.86
CA PRO A 136 -13.88 -13.12 -24.97
C PRO A 136 -15.04 -12.15 -24.79
N ILE A 137 -14.77 -10.85 -24.92
CA ILE A 137 -15.82 -9.83 -24.96
C ILE A 137 -16.66 -10.16 -26.19
N GLY A 138 -17.81 -10.81 -25.97
CA GLY A 138 -18.73 -11.21 -27.02
C GLY A 138 -19.24 -9.98 -27.76
N GLY A 139 -19.09 -10.00 -29.08
CA GLY A 139 -19.64 -8.99 -29.97
C GLY A 139 -21.14 -8.87 -29.75
N GLY A 140 -21.61 -7.64 -29.52
CA GLY A 140 -23.02 -7.33 -29.57
C GLY A 140 -23.55 -7.50 -31.00
N PRO A 141 -24.84 -7.85 -31.17
CA PRO A 141 -25.45 -8.00 -32.48
C PRO A 141 -25.44 -6.65 -33.21
N VAL A 142 -24.89 -6.66 -34.42
CA VAL A 142 -25.07 -5.63 -35.46
C VAL A 142 -26.52 -5.54 -35.91
#